data_AF-A0A973L7A4-F1
#
_entry.id   AF-A0A973L7A4-F1
#
_cell.length_a   1.000
_cell.length_b   1.000
_cell.length_c   1.000
_cell.angle_alpha   90.00
_cell.angle_beta   90.00
_cell.angle_gamma   90.00
#
_symmetry.space_group_name_H-M   'P 1'
#
loop_
_entity.id
_entity.type
_entity.pdbx_description
1 polymer ?
#
loop_
_entity_poly.entity_id
_entity_poly.type
_entity_poly.pdbx_seq_one_letter_code
_entity_poly.pdbx_strand_id
1 'polypeptide(L)' 'MSSSADRLSRAREALDQVLAQPAAGRATAQAVLTERGDDEAAAIAWRAVGLSWKENGDLARAARGLQRAIAVAEAAG' A
#
# COMPACT_ATOMS: atom_id res chain seq x y z
N MET A 1 -5.11 14.13 -16.50
CA MET A 1 -5.69 13.04 -15.68
C MET A 1 -5.67 13.51 -14.23
N SER A 2 -6.72 13.25 -13.46
CA SER A 2 -6.83 13.78 -12.09
C SER A 2 -5.77 13.14 -11.19
N SER A 3 -5.05 13.93 -10.40
CA SER A 3 -3.97 13.47 -9.50
C SER A 3 -4.39 12.29 -8.60
N SER A 4 -5.67 12.17 -8.25
CA SER A 4 -6.21 11.05 -7.48
C SER A 4 -6.28 9.74 -8.28
N ALA A 5 -6.68 9.77 -9.55
CA ALA A 5 -6.73 8.58 -10.41
C ALA A 5 -5.33 8.01 -10.69
N ASP A 6 -4.36 8.90 -10.88
CA ASP A 6 -2.96 8.53 -11.09
C ASP A 6 -2.34 7.95 -9.80
N ARG A 7 -2.73 8.44 -8.63
CA ARG A 7 -2.34 7.88 -7.33
C ARG A 7 -2.93 6.50 -7.08
N LEU A 8 -4.22 6.30 -7.39
CA LEU A 8 -4.87 5.00 -7.27
C LEU A 8 -4.25 3.95 -8.21
N SER A 9 -3.93 4.33 -9.45
CA SER A 9 -3.25 3.46 -10.41
C SER A 9 -1.91 2.96 -9.87
N ARG A 10 -1.07 3.86 -9.35
CA ARG A 10 0.22 3.50 -8.73
C ARG A 10 0.08 2.63 -7.49
N ALA A 11 -0.97 2.82 -6.70
CA ALA A 11 -1.24 1.95 -5.54
C ALA A 11 -1.51 0.50 -5.98
N ARG A 12 -2.30 0.33 -7.05
CA ARG A 12 -2.61 -1.00 -7.62
C ARG A 12 -1.36 -1.63 -8.24
N GLU A 13 -0.58 -0.85 -8.98
CA GLU A 13 0.70 -1.30 -9.51
C GLU A 13 1.66 -1.77 -8.40
N ALA A 14 1.75 -1.03 -7.30
CA ALA A 14 2.55 -1.42 -6.15
C ALA A 14 2.12 -2.78 -5.58
N LEU A 15 0.81 -3.03 -5.51
CA LEU A 15 0.25 -4.30 -5.01
C LEU A 15 0.62 -5.46 -5.94
N ASP A 16 0.48 -5.28 -7.25
CA ASP A 16 0.85 -6.29 -8.25
C ASP A 16 2.36 -6.59 -8.20
N GLN A 17 3.18 -5.54 -8.08
CA GLN A 17 4.64 -5.66 -7.97
C GLN A 17 5.07 -6.42 -6.71
N VAL A 18 4.37 -6.30 -5.58
CA VAL A 18 4.78 -6.97 -4.33
C VAL A 18 4.82 -8.49 -4.48
N LEU A 19 3.94 -9.07 -5.31
CA LEU A 19 3.91 -10.51 -5.53
C LEU A 19 5.13 -11.03 -6.30
N ALA A 20 5.69 -10.22 -7.20
CA ALA A 20 6.85 -10.59 -8.00
C ALA A 20 8.17 -10.11 -7.38
N GLN A 21 8.16 -8.92 -6.78
CA GLN A 21 9.32 -8.18 -6.27
C GLN A 21 8.93 -7.39 -5.01
N PRO A 22 8.91 -8.04 -3.83
CA PRO A 22 8.42 -7.44 -2.59
C PRO A 22 9.05 -6.08 -2.26
N ALA A 23 10.36 -5.93 -2.49
CA ALA A 23 11.06 -4.67 -2.19
C ALA A 23 10.66 -3.53 -3.14
N ALA A 24 10.51 -3.82 -4.43
CA ALA A 24 10.12 -2.83 -5.44
C ALA A 24 8.68 -2.36 -5.20
N GLY A 25 7.73 -3.29 -5.06
CA GLY A 25 6.34 -2.94 -4.80
C GLY A 25 6.17 -2.15 -3.49
N ARG A 26 6.99 -2.42 -2.46
CA ARG A 26 7.00 -1.62 -1.23
C ARG A 26 7.50 -0.20 -1.44
N ALA A 27 8.53 0.01 -2.26
CA ALA A 27 9.02 1.34 -2.58
C ALA A 27 7.95 2.17 -3.31
N THR A 28 7.28 1.57 -4.29
CA THR A 28 6.15 2.18 -5.01
C THR A 28 5.00 2.53 -4.06
N ALA A 29 4.63 1.61 -3.16
CA ALA A 29 3.60 1.84 -2.16
C ALA A 29 3.97 2.98 -1.19
N GLN A 30 5.23 3.04 -0.74
CA GLN A 30 5.70 4.12 0.13
C GLN A 30 5.62 5.48 -0.58
N ALA A 31 5.92 5.57 -1.88
CA ALA A 31 5.75 6.79 -2.64
C ALA A 31 4.28 7.26 -2.62
N VAL A 32 3.32 6.36 -2.85
CA VAL A 32 1.88 6.67 -2.76
C VAL A 32 1.49 7.20 -1.37
N LEU A 33 2.06 6.62 -0.30
CA LEU A 33 1.78 7.01 1.09
C LEU A 33 2.43 8.35 1.48
N THR A 34 3.45 8.83 0.76
CA THR A 34 3.98 10.19 1.00
C THR A 34 3.06 11.28 0.47
N GLU A 35 2.18 10.94 -0.46
CA GLU A 35 1.13 11.83 -0.94
C GLU A 35 -0.05 11.83 0.04
N ARG A 36 -0.62 13.00 0.30
CA ARG A 36 -1.72 13.17 1.25
C ARG A 36 -3.01 12.51 0.74
N GLY A 37 -3.75 11.89 1.66
CA GLY A 37 -5.07 11.32 1.42
C GLY A 37 -5.20 9.97 2.10
N ASP A 38 -6.13 9.85 3.06
CA ASP A 38 -6.57 8.58 3.63
C ASP A 38 -7.78 8.09 2.81
N ASP A 39 -7.49 7.66 1.58
CA ASP A 39 -8.47 7.21 0.58
C ASP A 39 -8.17 5.76 0.14
N GLU A 40 -8.90 5.26 -0.87
CA GLU A 40 -8.69 3.92 -1.44
C GLU A 40 -7.23 3.66 -1.82
N ALA A 41 -6.52 4.67 -2.37
CA ALA A 41 -5.14 4.52 -2.78
C ALA A 41 -4.20 4.31 -1.57
N ALA A 42 -4.44 5.02 -0.46
CA ALA A 42 -3.68 4.80 0.77
C ALA A 42 -3.96 3.43 1.39
N ALA A 43 -5.22 2.96 1.39
CA ALA A 43 -5.56 1.62 1.87
C ALA A 43 -4.82 0.53 1.07
N ILE A 44 -4.83 0.62 -0.27
CA ILE A 44 -4.13 -0.33 -1.14
C ILE A 44 -2.61 -0.27 -0.92
N ALA A 45 -2.04 0.92 -0.79
CA ALA A 45 -0.60 1.07 -0.56
C ALA A 45 -0.16 0.50 0.80
N TRP A 46 -0.93 0.71 1.87
CA TRP A 46 -0.65 0.07 3.17
C TRP A 46 -0.73 -1.46 3.08
N ARG A 47 -1.67 -2.01 2.31
CA ARG A 47 -1.75 -3.45 2.05
C ARG A 47 -0.49 -3.95 1.35
N ALA A 48 -0.02 -3.25 0.32
CA ALA A 48 1.21 -3.60 -0.39
C ALA A 48 2.44 -3.59 0.56
N VAL A 49 2.57 -2.59 1.43
CA VAL A 49 3.63 -2.55 2.47
C VAL A 49 3.54 -3.75 3.39
N GLY A 50 2.34 -4.09 3.89
CA GLY A 50 2.13 -5.23 4.77
C GLY A 50 2.51 -6.57 4.12
N LEU A 51 2.06 -6.80 2.88
CA LEU A 51 2.39 -8.00 2.13
C LEU A 51 3.89 -8.11 1.83
N SER A 52 4.55 -6.99 1.50
CA SER A 52 5.99 -6.99 1.28
C SER A 52 6.78 -7.44 2.52
N TRP A 53 6.39 -7.00 3.71
CA TRP A 53 7.03 -7.43 4.95
C TRP A 53 6.72 -8.89 5.30
N LYS A 54 5.52 -9.37 4.95
CA LYS A 54 5.18 -10.80 5.07
C LYS A 54 6.13 -11.65 4.22
N GLU A 55 6.33 -11.29 2.96
CA GLU A 55 7.24 -12.03 2.06
C GLU A 55 8.70 -11.96 2.54
N ASN A 56 9.07 -10.89 3.25
CA ASN A 56 10.39 -10.74 3.86
C ASN A 56 10.52 -11.41 5.24
N GLY A 57 9.48 -12.09 5.73
CA GLY A 57 9.47 -12.78 7.03
C GLY A 57 9.30 -11.89 8.27
N ASP A 58 9.20 -10.56 8.11
CA ASP A 58 8.96 -9.63 9.22
C ASP A 58 7.46 -9.51 9.51
N LEU A 59 6.93 -10.50 10.22
CA LEU A 59 5.49 -10.60 10.51
C LEU A 59 4.98 -9.44 11.38
N ALA A 60 5.83 -8.87 12.23
CA ALA A 60 5.44 -7.73 13.07
C ALA A 60 5.16 -6.49 12.22
N ARG A 61 6.04 -6.19 11.25
CA ARG A 61 5.81 -5.09 10.30
C ARG A 61 4.67 -5.40 9.33
N ALA A 62 4.52 -6.66 8.92
CA ALA A 62 3.41 -7.08 8.08
C ALA A 62 2.06 -6.79 8.75
N ALA A 63 1.89 -7.21 10.01
CA ALA A 63 0.68 -6.99 10.78
C ALA A 63 0.34 -5.49 10.90
N ARG A 64 1.32 -4.66 11.24
CA ARG A 64 1.12 -3.19 11.35
C ARG A 64 0.65 -2.58 10.03
N GLY A 65 1.26 -2.97 8.90
CA GLY A 65 0.87 -2.48 7.58
C GLY A 65 -0.56 -2.87 7.21
N LEU A 66 -0.92 -4.15 7.43
CA LEU A 66 -2.27 -4.66 7.14
C LEU A 66 -3.34 -4.04 8.05
N GLN A 67 -3.05 -3.85 9.34
CA GLN A 67 -3.94 -3.17 10.27
C GLN A 67 -4.21 -1.73 9.85
N ARG A 68 -3.17 -1.02 9.38
CA ARG A 68 -3.34 0.35 8.88
C ARG A 68 -4.16 0.38 7.59
N ALA A 69 -3.99 -0.58 6.70
CA ALA A 69 -4.80 -0.70 5.48
C ALA A 69 -6.30 -0.84 5.81
N ILE A 70 -6.63 -1.67 6.79
CA ILE A 70 -8.01 -1.84 7.28
C ILE A 70 -8.54 -0.53 7.85
N ALA A 71 -7.81 0.09 8.79
CA ALA A 71 -8.26 1.33 9.42
C ALA A 71 -8.50 2.48 8.43
N VAL A 72 -7.69 2.59 7.37
CA VAL A 72 -7.89 3.59 6.32
C VAL A 72 -9.12 3.25 5.45
N ALA A 73 -9.30 1.98 5.08
CA ALA A 73 -10.47 1.55 4.32
C ALA A 73 -11.78 1.77 5.08
N GLU A 74 -11.78 1.51 6.39
CA GLU A 74 -12.93 1.75 7.27
C GLU A 74 -13.24 3.24 7.44
N ALA A 75 -12.23 4.11 7.44
CA ALA A 75 -12.43 5.56 7.55
C ALA A 75 -12.88 6.22 6.23
N ALA A 76 -12.65 5.57 5.09
CA ALA A 76 -12.99 6.06 3.76
C ALA A 76 -14.38 5.61 3.27
N GLY A 77 -15.00 4.62 3.93
CA GLY A 77 -16.36 4.13 3.65
C GLY A 77 -17.41 4.80 4.53
#